data_AF-A0A1Q3NA51-F1
#
_entry.id   AF-A0A1Q3NA51-F1
#
_cell.length_a   1.000
_cell.length_b   1.000
_cell.length_c   1.000
_cell.angle_alpha   90.00
_cell.angle_beta   90.00
_cell.angle_gamma   90.00
#
_symmetry.space_group_name_H-M   'P 1'
#
loop_
_entity.id
_entity.type
_entity.pdbx_description
1 polymer ?
#
loop_
_entity_poly.entity_id
_entity_poly.type
_entity_poly.pdbx_seq_one_letter_code
_entity_poly.pdbx_strand_id
1 'polypeptide(L)'
;TELAAFQAPDLQVTGTTALGGALTLLADKIEQEVAKTTVDVKGDWKPLIFIMTDGVPTDDWRKGLQRLQQVKTGVIVACAAGHGADTSILKQITEVVVELATADSNTIKAFFKWVSASISTGSQKVDAGQKEVTGLGDLPPPPPEVNIVL
;
A
#
# COMPACT_ATOMS: atom_id res chain seq x y z
N THR A 1 26.00 45.65 4.03
CA THR A 1 24.67 45.21 4.52
C THR A 1 24.88 44.64 5.90
N GLU A 2 24.37 45.30 6.93
CA GLU A 2 24.58 44.89 8.33
C GLU A 2 23.79 43.61 8.65
N LEU A 3 24.49 42.58 9.11
CA LEU A 3 23.91 41.30 9.53
C LEU A 3 22.90 41.46 10.70
N ALA A 4 23.01 42.55 11.46
CA ALA A 4 22.15 42.85 12.60
C ALA A 4 20.68 43.16 12.23
N ALA A 5 20.38 43.44 10.95
CA ALA A 5 19.02 43.68 10.46
C ALA A 5 18.36 42.44 9.84
N PHE A 6 19.04 41.28 9.83
CA PHE A 6 18.46 40.06 9.30
C PHE A 6 17.49 39.44 10.31
N GLN A 7 16.19 39.52 10.03
CA GLN A 7 15.20 38.63 10.64
C GLN A 7 14.97 37.44 9.71
N ALA A 8 15.38 36.26 10.17
CA ALA A 8 15.03 35.02 9.48
C ALA A 8 13.49 34.88 9.45
N PRO A 9 12.88 34.59 8.29
CA PRO A 9 11.45 34.35 8.24
C PRO A 9 11.08 33.11 9.05
N ASP A 10 9.91 33.12 9.66
CA ASP A 10 9.33 31.93 10.27
C ASP A 10 8.94 30.95 9.16
N LEU A 11 9.69 29.85 9.04
CA LEU A 11 9.45 28.81 8.05
C LEU A 11 8.48 27.79 8.66
N GLN A 12 7.18 27.98 8.42
CA GLN A 12 6.19 26.97 8.77
C GLN A 12 6.17 25.85 7.74
N VAL A 13 6.69 24.69 8.12
CA VAL A 13 6.59 23.48 7.31
C VAL A 13 5.18 22.91 7.49
N THR A 14 4.30 23.18 6.53
CA THR A 14 3.05 22.44 6.42
C THR A 14 3.42 21.04 5.93
N GLY A 15 3.39 20.03 6.81
CA GLY A 15 3.56 18.64 6.40
C GLY A 15 2.53 18.31 5.31
N THR A 16 2.99 17.83 4.16
CA THR A 16 2.12 17.42 3.05
C THR A 16 2.09 15.91 2.94
N THR A 17 0.92 15.35 2.66
CA THR A 17 0.73 13.93 2.36
C THR A 17 0.22 13.82 0.93
N ALA A 18 1.13 13.92 -0.05
CA ALA A 18 0.82 13.88 -1.49
C ALA A 18 0.55 12.44 -1.98
N LEU A 19 -0.50 11.82 -1.45
CA LEU A 19 -0.86 10.44 -1.71
C LEU A 19 -1.28 10.20 -3.16
N GLY A 20 -2.01 11.13 -3.79
CA GLY A 20 -2.40 11.04 -5.19
C GLY A 20 -1.20 11.02 -6.14
N GLY A 21 -0.24 11.90 -5.89
CA GLY A 21 1.05 11.90 -6.59
C GLY A 21 1.79 10.57 -6.41
N ALA A 22 1.85 10.05 -5.18
CA ALA A 22 2.52 8.78 -4.88
C ALA A 22 1.86 7.59 -5.59
N LEU A 23 0.52 7.49 -5.59
CA LEU A 23 -0.22 6.41 -6.26
C LEU A 23 -0.07 6.48 -7.78
N THR A 24 -0.06 7.68 -8.36
CA THR A 24 0.20 7.89 -9.79
C THR A 24 1.61 7.42 -10.16
N LEU A 25 2.61 7.85 -9.39
CA LEU A 25 4.01 7.47 -9.61
C LEU A 25 4.18 5.95 -9.49
N LEU A 26 3.55 5.32 -8.49
CA LEU A 26 3.59 3.88 -8.31
C LEU A 26 3.02 3.15 -9.54
N ALA A 27 1.88 3.60 -10.07
CA ALA A 27 1.28 3.02 -11.26
C ALA A 27 2.20 3.11 -12.49
N ASP A 28 2.78 4.28 -12.73
CA ASP A 28 3.73 4.51 -13.82
C ASP A 28 4.97 3.62 -13.69
N LYS A 29 5.46 3.46 -12.45
CA LYS A 29 6.62 2.62 -12.15
C LYS A 29 6.35 1.14 -12.37
N ILE A 30 5.19 0.65 -11.94
CA ILE A 30 4.79 -0.73 -12.19
C ILE A 30 4.72 -1.01 -13.69
N GLU A 31 4.16 -0.11 -14.49
CA GLU A 31 4.09 -0.33 -15.95
C GLU A 31 5.46 -0.32 -16.63
N GLN A 32 6.40 0.47 -16.12
CA GLN A 32 7.75 0.59 -16.67
C GLN A 32 8.66 -0.57 -16.25
N GLU A 33 8.53 -1.04 -15.01
CA GLU A 33 9.54 -1.87 -14.36
C GLU A 33 9.11 -3.34 -14.22
N VAL A 34 7.80 -3.65 -14.25
CA VAL A 34 7.30 -5.02 -14.08
C VAL A 34 7.13 -5.70 -15.44
N ALA A 35 7.90 -6.75 -15.68
CA ALA A 35 7.86 -7.51 -16.92
C ALA A 35 6.56 -8.33 -17.02
N LYS A 36 5.82 -8.18 -18.12
CA LYS A 36 4.58 -8.94 -18.35
C LYS A 36 4.90 -10.30 -18.96
N THR A 37 4.16 -11.33 -18.53
CA THR A 37 4.22 -12.65 -19.17
C THR A 37 3.79 -12.56 -20.63
N THR A 38 4.60 -13.16 -21.49
CA THR A 38 4.34 -13.34 -22.92
C THR A 38 4.11 -14.85 -23.19
N VAL A 39 3.79 -15.20 -24.44
CA VAL A 39 3.62 -16.61 -24.82
C VAL A 39 4.91 -17.41 -24.63
N ASP A 40 6.06 -16.76 -24.85
CA ASP A 40 7.37 -17.43 -24.86
C ASP A 40 8.15 -17.28 -23.55
N VAL A 41 7.88 -16.22 -22.79
CA VAL A 41 8.65 -15.86 -21.59
C VAL A 41 7.74 -15.49 -20.43
N LYS A 42 7.94 -16.17 -19.30
CA LYS A 42 7.31 -15.82 -18.01
C LYS A 42 7.82 -14.48 -17.52
N GLY A 43 6.89 -13.58 -17.19
CA GLY A 43 7.17 -12.28 -16.60
C GLY A 43 7.24 -12.32 -15.08
N ASP A 44 7.31 -11.13 -14.49
CA ASP A 44 7.29 -10.92 -13.05
C ASP A 44 5.92 -11.22 -12.45
N TRP A 45 5.91 -11.51 -11.16
CA TRP A 45 4.68 -11.62 -10.39
C TRP A 45 4.00 -10.26 -10.24
N LYS A 46 2.67 -10.28 -10.10
CA LYS A 46 1.90 -9.06 -9.82
C LYS A 46 2.44 -8.39 -8.53
N PRO A 47 2.64 -7.07 -8.51
CA PRO A 47 3.23 -6.38 -7.35
C PRO A 47 2.39 -6.50 -6.09
N LEU A 48 3.07 -6.74 -4.97
CA LEU A 48 2.53 -6.58 -3.62
C LEU A 48 2.85 -5.16 -3.12
N ILE A 49 1.82 -4.41 -2.75
CA ILE A 49 1.94 -2.99 -2.41
C ILE A 49 1.60 -2.80 -0.93
N PHE A 50 2.49 -2.12 -0.20
CA PHE A 50 2.24 -1.67 1.18
C PHE A 50 2.24 -0.14 1.21
N ILE A 51 1.13 0.45 1.65
CA ILE A 51 0.95 1.89 1.79
C ILE A 51 0.99 2.22 3.28
N MET A 52 2.04 2.92 3.73
CA MET A 52 2.18 3.35 5.13
C MET A 52 1.92 4.85 5.22
N THR A 53 0.81 5.23 5.86
CA THR A 53 0.39 6.64 5.97
C THR A 53 -0.62 6.81 7.10
N ASP A 54 -0.78 8.03 7.59
CA ASP A 54 -1.84 8.40 8.54
C ASP A 54 -3.22 8.52 7.86
N GLY A 55 -3.32 8.39 6.54
CA GLY A 55 -4.60 8.39 5.83
C GLY A 55 -5.22 9.77 5.62
N VAL A 56 -4.46 10.85 5.85
CA VAL A 56 -4.93 12.23 5.67
C VAL A 56 -4.20 12.88 4.47
N PRO A 57 -4.57 12.56 3.22
CA PRO A 57 -3.94 13.12 2.05
C PRO A 57 -4.23 14.62 1.90
N THR A 58 -3.24 15.37 1.44
CA THR A 58 -3.33 16.82 1.19
C THR A 58 -3.53 17.16 -0.28
N ASP A 59 -3.66 16.16 -1.16
CA ASP A 59 -3.86 16.29 -2.60
C ASP A 59 -5.09 15.51 -3.10
N ASP A 60 -5.34 15.56 -4.41
CA ASP A 60 -6.41 14.82 -5.07
C ASP A 60 -6.03 13.33 -5.22
N TRP A 61 -6.08 12.61 -4.10
CA TRP A 61 -5.70 11.20 -4.02
C TRP A 61 -6.53 10.28 -4.92
N ARG A 62 -7.76 10.66 -5.24
CA ARG A 62 -8.67 9.87 -6.08
C ARG A 62 -8.15 9.71 -7.50
N LYS A 63 -7.50 10.74 -8.06
CA LYS A 63 -6.85 10.64 -9.38
C LYS A 63 -5.73 9.60 -9.37
N GLY A 64 -4.91 9.60 -8.31
CA GLY A 64 -3.87 8.61 -8.14
C GLY A 64 -4.41 7.19 -7.99
N LEU A 65 -5.49 7.02 -7.22
CA LEU A 65 -6.17 5.73 -7.09
C LEU A 65 -6.74 5.24 -8.44
N GLN A 66 -7.43 6.10 -9.19
CA GLN A 66 -7.96 5.75 -10.51
C GLN A 66 -6.85 5.32 -11.47
N ARG A 67 -5.70 5.98 -11.43
CA ARG A 67 -4.54 5.60 -12.22
C ARG A 67 -3.97 4.25 -11.78
N LEU A 68 -3.84 3.99 -10.48
CA LEU A 68 -3.36 2.71 -9.96
C LEU A 68 -4.29 1.55 -10.32
N GLN A 69 -5.61 1.77 -10.33
CA GLN A 69 -6.62 0.77 -10.73
C GLN A 69 -6.52 0.35 -12.20
N GLN A 70 -5.87 1.14 -13.06
CA GLN A 70 -5.63 0.78 -14.46
C GLN A 70 -4.45 -0.20 -14.63
N VAL A 71 -3.64 -0.39 -13.58
CA VAL A 71 -2.46 -1.23 -13.59
C VAL A 71 -2.75 -2.57 -12.91
N LYS A 72 -2.16 -3.66 -13.41
CA LYS A 72 -2.33 -4.99 -12.82
C LYS A 72 -1.49 -5.12 -11.54
N THR A 73 -2.14 -4.97 -10.40
CA THR A 73 -1.54 -5.18 -9.08
C THR A 73 -1.96 -6.52 -8.49
N GLY A 74 -1.18 -7.00 -7.52
CA GLY A 74 -1.58 -8.10 -6.64
C GLY A 74 -2.38 -7.53 -5.47
N VAL A 75 -1.95 -7.85 -4.26
CA VAL A 75 -2.58 -7.33 -3.03
C VAL A 75 -2.04 -5.94 -2.72
N ILE A 76 -2.94 -5.03 -2.35
CA ILE A 76 -2.60 -3.74 -1.76
C ILE A 76 -2.95 -3.81 -0.27
N VAL A 77 -2.02 -3.44 0.59
CA VAL A 77 -2.21 -3.36 2.03
C VAL A 77 -2.00 -1.92 2.47
N ALA A 78 -2.98 -1.34 3.17
CA ALA A 78 -2.82 -0.05 3.81
C ALA A 78 -2.51 -0.24 5.30
N CYS A 79 -1.43 0.38 5.75
CA CYS A 79 -0.97 0.38 7.12
C CYS A 79 -1.20 1.77 7.70
N ALA A 80 -2.25 1.92 8.50
CA ALA A 80 -2.62 3.15 9.17
C ALA A 80 -1.58 3.46 10.26
N ALA A 81 -0.74 4.46 9.98
CA ALA A 81 0.42 4.78 10.80
C ALA A 81 0.12 5.92 11.78
N GLY A 82 0.26 5.63 13.08
CA GLY A 82 0.07 6.62 14.15
C GLY A 82 -1.29 6.53 14.84
N HIS A 83 -1.37 7.08 16.05
CA HIS A 83 -2.53 6.95 16.96
C HIS A 83 -3.79 7.71 16.48
N GLY A 84 -3.68 8.52 15.43
CA GLY A 84 -4.78 9.30 14.86
C GLY A 84 -4.97 9.06 13.37
N ALA A 85 -4.53 7.91 12.86
CA ALA A 85 -4.64 7.60 11.45
C ALA A 85 -6.11 7.46 11.02
N ASP A 86 -6.48 8.11 9.92
CA ASP A 86 -7.80 8.03 9.33
C ASP A 86 -7.88 6.85 8.35
N THR A 87 -8.54 5.78 8.76
CA THR A 87 -8.71 4.58 7.94
C THR A 87 -9.78 4.74 6.85
N SER A 88 -10.61 5.79 6.88
CA SER A 88 -11.74 5.93 5.94
C SER A 88 -11.28 6.08 4.48
N ILE A 89 -10.17 6.77 4.25
CA ILE A 89 -9.56 6.89 2.91
C ILE A 89 -8.81 5.61 2.56
N LEU A 90 -8.12 4.99 3.52
CA LEU A 90 -7.39 3.74 3.30
C LEU A 90 -8.31 2.60 2.87
N LYS A 91 -9.50 2.50 3.47
CA LYS A 91 -10.54 1.53 3.09
C LYS A 91 -11.12 1.76 1.70
N GLN A 92 -11.02 2.98 1.16
CA GLN A 92 -11.40 3.24 -0.24
C GLN A 92 -10.31 2.81 -1.23
N ILE A 93 -9.06 2.66 -0.77
CA ILE A 93 -7.93 2.21 -1.59
C ILE A 93 -7.84 0.68 -1.59
N THR A 94 -8.06 0.02 -0.45
CA THR A 94 -8.00 -1.44 -0.31
C THR A 94 -8.87 -1.96 0.82
N GLU A 95 -9.34 -3.19 0.69
CA GLU A 95 -10.03 -3.95 1.74
C GLU A 95 -9.07 -4.36 2.88
N VAL A 96 -7.75 -4.33 2.65
CA VAL A 96 -6.76 -4.77 3.64
C VAL A 96 -6.17 -3.57 4.37
N VAL A 97 -6.82 -3.15 5.46
CA VAL A 97 -6.34 -2.05 6.32
C VAL A 97 -5.90 -2.59 7.67
N VAL A 98 -4.69 -2.23 8.08
CA VAL A 98 -4.07 -2.62 9.36
C VAL A 98 -3.64 -1.37 10.13
N GLU A 99 -4.04 -1.27 11.39
CA GLU A 99 -3.59 -0.21 12.27
C GLU A 99 -2.24 -0.54 12.91
N LEU A 100 -1.24 0.32 12.72
CA LEU A 100 0.11 0.12 13.26
C LEU A 100 0.26 0.64 14.70
N ALA A 101 -0.59 1.59 15.13
CA ALA A 101 -0.50 2.17 16.47
C ALA A 101 -0.71 1.12 17.59
N THR A 102 -1.47 0.07 17.27
CA THR A 102 -1.76 -1.04 18.19
C THR A 102 -0.88 -2.27 17.93
N ALA A 103 -0.03 -2.26 16.91
CA ALA A 103 0.72 -3.43 16.48
C ALA A 103 2.15 -3.40 17.03
N ASP A 104 2.49 -4.34 17.90
CA ASP A 104 3.88 -4.54 18.31
C ASP A 104 4.73 -5.11 17.16
N SER A 105 6.06 -5.07 17.30
CA SER A 105 6.98 -5.55 16.25
C SER A 105 6.77 -7.03 15.89
N ASN A 106 6.26 -7.84 16.82
CA ASN A 106 5.93 -9.24 16.60
C ASN A 106 4.66 -9.39 15.75
N THR A 107 3.65 -8.58 16.01
CA THR A 107 2.37 -8.51 15.30
C THR A 107 2.59 -8.10 13.85
N ILE A 108 3.40 -7.05 13.63
CA ILE A 108 3.77 -6.59 12.28
C ILE A 108 4.52 -7.70 11.54
N LYS A 109 5.47 -8.37 12.20
CA LYS A 109 6.23 -9.48 11.61
C LYS A 109 5.35 -10.67 11.25
N ALA A 110 4.41 -11.03 12.13
CA ALA A 110 3.44 -12.10 11.88
C ALA A 110 2.52 -11.74 10.71
N PHE A 111 2.06 -10.48 10.64
CA PHE A 111 1.25 -9.97 9.55
C PHE A 111 1.97 -10.03 8.20
N PHE A 112 3.19 -9.50 8.09
CA PHE A 112 3.96 -9.55 6.83
C PHE A 112 4.27 -10.99 6.41
N LYS A 113 4.58 -11.89 7.36
CA LYS A 113 4.73 -13.32 7.08
C LYS A 113 3.44 -13.92 6.53
N TRP A 114 2.31 -13.60 7.15
CA TRP A 114 1.00 -14.08 6.75
C TRP A 114 0.63 -13.58 5.34
N VAL A 115 0.76 -12.28 5.06
CA VAL A 115 0.53 -11.71 3.72
C VAL A 115 1.43 -12.38 2.68
N SER A 116 2.72 -12.53 2.97
CA SER A 116 3.68 -13.15 2.05
C SER A 116 3.35 -14.62 1.77
N ALA A 117 2.98 -15.40 2.79
CA ALA A 117 2.59 -16.80 2.64
C ALA A 117 1.30 -16.96 1.83
N SER A 118 0.35 -16.04 2.02
CA SER A 118 -0.92 -16.06 1.31
C SER A 118 -0.76 -15.76 -0.18
N ILE A 119 0.14 -14.83 -0.51
CA ILE A 119 0.44 -14.46 -1.91
C ILE A 119 1.21 -15.56 -2.63
N SER A 120 2.12 -16.25 -1.94
CA SER A 120 2.78 -17.45 -2.47
C SER A 120 1.77 -18.53 -2.83
N THR A 121 0.76 -18.73 -1.97
CA THR A 121 -0.29 -19.74 -2.17
C THR A 121 -1.24 -19.33 -3.31
N GLY A 122 -1.63 -18.07 -3.40
CA GLY A 122 -2.46 -17.57 -4.49
C GLY A 122 -1.77 -17.55 -5.85
N SER A 123 -0.46 -17.25 -5.87
CA SER A 123 0.35 -17.28 -7.10
C SER A 123 0.57 -18.70 -7.64
N GLN A 124 0.67 -19.71 -6.76
CA GLN A 124 0.74 -21.12 -7.17
C GLN A 124 -0.56 -21.65 -7.77
N LYS A 125 -1.74 -21.18 -7.29
CA LYS A 125 -3.03 -21.61 -7.83
C LYS A 125 -3.28 -21.12 -9.26
N VAL A 126 -2.77 -19.95 -9.62
CA VAL A 126 -2.83 -19.42 -11.00
C VAL A 126 -1.97 -20.26 -11.96
N ASP A 127 -0.80 -20.74 -11.50
CA ASP A 127 0.09 -21.63 -12.27
C ASP A 127 -0.56 -23.02 -12.52
N ALA A 128 -1.45 -23.45 -11.61
CA ALA A 128 -2.21 -24.70 -11.72
C ALA A 128 -3.54 -24.57 -12.51
N GLY A 129 -3.81 -23.41 -13.14
CA GLY A 129 -5.04 -23.17 -13.91
C GLY A 129 -6.31 -23.02 -13.04
N GLN A 130 -6.16 -22.74 -11.75
CA GLN A 130 -7.27 -22.47 -10.83
C GLN A 130 -7.55 -20.97 -10.71
N LYS A 131 -8.79 -20.63 -10.31
CA LYS A 131 -9.32 -19.25 -10.17
C LYS A 131 -8.30 -18.28 -9.56
N GLU A 132 -8.15 -17.10 -10.18
CA GLU A 132 -7.34 -16.01 -9.65
C GLU A 132 -7.78 -15.67 -8.22
N VAL A 133 -6.80 -15.56 -7.32
CA VAL A 133 -7.03 -15.08 -5.95
C VAL A 133 -7.20 -13.57 -6.01
N THR A 134 -8.44 -13.10 -5.90
CA THR A 134 -8.79 -11.67 -6.04
C THR A 134 -9.19 -11.01 -4.72
N GLY A 135 -9.17 -11.70 -3.58
CA GLY A 135 -9.63 -11.13 -2.31
C GLY A 135 -9.17 -11.86 -1.05
N LEU A 136 -9.49 -11.26 0.11
CA LEU A 136 -9.09 -11.69 1.46
C LEU A 136 -9.63 -13.09 1.85
N GLY A 137 -10.67 -13.57 1.17
CA GLY A 137 -11.35 -14.84 1.48
C GLY A 137 -10.57 -16.12 1.14
N ASP A 138 -9.48 -16.00 0.39
CA ASP A 138 -8.55 -17.11 0.08
C ASP A 138 -7.29 -17.08 0.96
N LEU A 139 -7.22 -16.14 1.91
CA LEU A 139 -6.11 -16.05 2.84
C LEU A 139 -6.31 -17.06 4.00
N PRO A 140 -5.24 -17.68 4.52
CA PRO A 140 -5.31 -18.38 5.79
C PRO A 140 -5.86 -17.44 6.87
N PRO A 141 -6.45 -17.95 7.96
CA PRO A 141 -6.95 -17.10 9.03
C PRO A 141 -5.84 -16.15 9.52
N PRO A 142 -6.15 -14.86 9.77
CA PRO A 142 -5.15 -13.92 10.25
C PRO A 142 -4.62 -14.38 11.62
N PRO A 143 -3.34 -14.08 11.95
CA PRO A 143 -2.81 -14.34 13.28
C PRO A 143 -3.67 -13.64 14.35
N PRO A 144 -3.90 -14.26 15.52
CA PRO A 144 -4.73 -13.69 16.59
C PRO A 144 -4.29 -12.29 17.05
N GLU A 145 -3.02 -11.96 16.81
CA GLU A 145 -2.42 -10.68 17.19
C GLU A 145 -2.74 -9.54 16.20
N VAL A 146 -3.25 -9.85 15.00
CA VAL A 146 -3.52 -8.86 13.94
C VAL A 146 -4.97 -8.40 13.98
N ASN A 147 -5.20 -7.12 14.33
CA ASN A 147 -6.49 -6.46 14.17
C ASN A 147 -6.67 -5.99 12.71
N ILE A 148 -7.44 -6.73 11.92
CA ILE A 148 -7.86 -6.31 10.58
C ILE A 148 -9.13 -5.47 10.72
N VAL A 149 -9.07 -4.24 10.21
CA VAL A 149 -10.23 -3.35 10.20
C VAL A 149 -10.98 -3.53 8.89
N LEU A 150 -12.04 -4.34 8.92
CA LEU A 150 -12.96 -4.54 7.80
C LEU A 150 -13.81 -3.28 7.53
#